data_AF-A0A8C2YD91-F1
#
_entry.id   AF-A0A8C2YD91-F1
#
_cell.length_a   1.000
_cell.length_b   1.000
_cell.length_c   1.000
_cell.angle_alpha   90.00
_cell.angle_beta   90.00
_cell.angle_gamma   90.00
#
_symmetry.space_group_name_H-M   'P 1'
#
loop_
_entity.id
_entity.type
_entity.pdbx_description
1 polymer ?
#
loop_
_entity_poly.entity_id
_entity_poly.type
_entity_poly.pdbx_seq_one_letter_code
_entity_poly.pdbx_strand_id
1 'polypeptide(L)'
;MPPGPGTHCSRAAARAAGALHPPTAAMGSGRVLVAGAVLVALVALGARLAASTRPSAFFQWSATIECHFLNGTERVRFLVRHVYNRQQYVHFDSDVGLFVADAVLGESSAKFFNSQQDVLEKNRAAVEMLCNYNYEIVAPLMLKKREPKVRISALQSGSLPQTDRLACYVTGFYPPEIEVKWFQNGQEETESVVSTDVIQNGDWTYQVLVVLETSPRHGDSYVCQVEHASLWLPITQLWEPLVDEGRSKLLMGVGGIVLGLICLVLGLFLFLHSKKVSGQCDPTTPGNVSSSQ
;
A
#
# COMPACT_ATOMS: atom_id res chain seq x y z
N MET A 1 -42.68 -14.54 6.53
CA MET A 1 -43.39 -13.27 6.23
C MET A 1 -42.33 -12.20 5.97
N PRO A 2 -42.27 -11.62 4.76
CA PRO A 2 -41.39 -10.51 4.41
C PRO A 2 -42.09 -9.16 4.74
N PRO A 3 -41.37 -8.03 4.68
CA PRO A 3 -41.43 -7.24 3.44
C PRO A 3 -40.11 -6.54 3.03
N GLY A 4 -39.90 -6.36 1.73
CA GLY A 4 -39.19 -5.20 1.15
C GLY A 4 -40.22 -4.18 0.61
N PRO A 5 -39.90 -3.28 -0.34
CA PRO A 5 -38.61 -2.71 -0.74
C PRO A 5 -38.64 -1.16 -0.87
N GLY A 6 -37.45 -0.55 -1.00
CA GLY A 6 -37.19 0.54 -1.96
C GLY A 6 -37.52 1.99 -1.59
N THR A 7 -36.51 2.86 -1.65
CA THR A 7 -36.61 4.10 -2.44
C THR A 7 -35.22 4.63 -2.79
N HIS A 8 -35.01 4.79 -4.10
CA HIS A 8 -33.93 5.54 -4.73
C HIS A 8 -34.01 7.03 -4.38
N CYS A 9 -32.87 7.71 -4.32
CA CYS A 9 -32.71 8.99 -5.03
C CYS A 9 -31.25 9.25 -5.40
N SER A 10 -31.04 9.60 -6.66
CA SER A 10 -29.76 9.77 -7.36
C SER A 10 -29.32 11.23 -7.42
N ARG A 11 -28.00 11.45 -7.49
CA ARG A 11 -27.26 12.47 -8.30
C ARG A 11 -27.55 13.96 -8.02
N ALA A 12 -26.64 14.92 -8.17
CA ALA A 12 -25.24 14.97 -8.62
C ALA A 12 -24.64 16.37 -8.33
N ALA A 13 -23.30 16.39 -8.29
CA ALA A 13 -22.38 17.41 -8.83
C ALA A 13 -22.45 18.89 -8.39
N ALA A 14 -21.31 19.41 -7.95
CA ALA A 14 -20.50 20.33 -8.77
C ALA A 14 -19.10 20.59 -8.17
N ARG A 15 -18.09 20.60 -9.07
CA ARG A 15 -16.69 21.01 -8.88
C ARG A 15 -16.57 22.52 -8.64
N ALA A 16 -15.51 22.96 -7.95
CA ALA A 16 -14.59 23.98 -8.47
C ALA A 16 -13.28 24.02 -7.66
N ALA A 17 -12.18 24.16 -8.39
CA ALA A 17 -10.79 24.15 -7.95
C ALA A 17 -10.29 25.53 -7.50
N GLY A 18 -9.15 25.56 -6.81
CA GLY A 18 -8.37 26.80 -6.64
C GLY A 18 -7.24 26.65 -5.62
N ALA A 19 -6.04 26.30 -6.10
CA ALA A 19 -4.80 26.39 -5.34
C ALA A 19 -4.36 27.86 -5.19
N LEU A 20 -3.78 28.23 -4.05
CA LEU A 20 -2.86 29.37 -3.93
C LEU A 20 -1.95 29.18 -2.69
N HIS A 21 -0.66 29.38 -2.91
CA HIS A 21 0.46 29.27 -1.97
C HIS A 21 0.28 30.11 -0.68
N PRO A 22 0.96 29.76 0.43
CA PRO A 22 0.98 30.58 1.64
C PRO A 22 2.06 31.67 1.52
N PRO A 23 1.84 32.88 2.07
CA PRO A 23 2.94 33.76 2.39
C PRO A 23 3.46 33.46 3.80
N THR A 24 4.77 33.27 3.88
CA THR A 24 5.56 33.42 5.10
C THR A 24 5.45 34.84 5.65
N ALA A 25 5.03 35.02 6.90
CA ALA A 25 5.57 36.06 7.79
C ALA A 25 5.02 35.97 9.24
N ALA A 26 5.96 36.22 10.15
CA ALA A 26 5.79 36.83 11.47
C ALA A 26 5.21 35.98 12.62
N MET A 27 6.14 35.46 13.43
CA MET A 27 5.95 35.21 14.87
C MET A 27 5.43 36.49 15.53
N GLY A 28 4.15 36.48 15.91
CA GLY A 28 3.52 37.50 16.71
C GLY A 28 2.90 36.86 17.95
N SER A 29 3.30 37.34 19.12
CA SER A 29 2.91 36.93 20.49
C SER A 29 1.40 37.03 20.82
N GLY A 30 0.51 37.09 19.81
CA GLY A 30 -0.94 37.25 19.97
C GLY A 30 -1.75 35.96 19.84
N ARG A 31 -1.15 34.82 19.45
CA ARG A 31 -1.90 33.57 19.23
C ARG A 31 -2.37 32.87 20.51
N VAL A 32 -1.76 33.17 21.67
CA VAL A 32 -2.12 32.54 22.95
C VAL A 32 -3.43 33.11 23.53
N LEU A 33 -3.63 34.43 23.41
CA LEU A 33 -4.81 35.11 23.93
C LEU A 33 -6.10 34.79 23.15
N VAL A 34 -6.00 34.66 21.83
CA VAL A 34 -7.16 34.35 20.98
C VAL A 34 -7.66 32.91 21.21
N ALA A 35 -6.74 31.95 21.36
CA ALA A 35 -7.11 30.58 21.68
C ALA A 35 -7.78 30.47 23.06
N GLY A 36 -7.29 31.22 24.05
CA GLY A 36 -7.88 31.27 25.40
C GLY A 36 -9.30 31.86 25.41
N ALA A 37 -9.54 32.95 24.69
CA ALA A 37 -10.86 33.60 24.62
C ALA A 37 -11.92 32.71 23.94
N VAL A 38 -11.54 31.99 22.88
CA VAL A 38 -12.44 31.04 22.20
C VAL A 38 -12.81 29.87 23.10
N LEU A 39 -11.84 29.33 23.87
CA LEU A 39 -12.09 28.25 24.81
C LEU A 39 -13.05 28.67 25.93
N VAL A 40 -12.88 29.88 26.47
CA VAL A 40 -13.76 30.44 27.51
C VAL A 40 -15.17 30.69 26.97
N ALA A 41 -15.30 31.22 25.74
CA ALA A 41 -16.60 31.43 25.10
C ALA A 41 -17.34 30.10 24.84
N LEU A 42 -16.64 29.06 24.39
CA LEU A 42 -17.21 27.72 24.18
C LEU A 42 -17.72 27.11 25.49
N VAL A 43 -16.93 27.20 26.58
CA VAL A 43 -17.34 26.72 27.90
C VAL A 43 -18.53 27.52 28.46
N ALA A 44 -18.55 28.85 28.28
CA ALA A 44 -19.63 29.72 28.71
C ALA A 44 -20.94 29.51 27.92
N LEU A 45 -20.84 29.11 26.65
CA LEU A 45 -21.97 28.70 25.80
C LEU A 45 -22.49 27.28 26.11
N GLY A 46 -21.98 26.63 27.16
CA GLY A 46 -22.42 25.30 27.58
C GLY A 46 -21.87 24.17 26.73
N ALA A 47 -20.89 24.43 25.86
CA ALA A 47 -20.15 23.37 25.20
C ALA A 47 -19.33 22.64 26.26
N ARG A 48 -19.84 21.50 26.71
CA ARG A 48 -19.04 20.57 27.51
C ARG A 48 -17.84 20.21 26.64
N LEU A 49 -16.63 20.53 27.10
CA LEU A 49 -15.46 19.83 26.59
C LEU A 49 -15.82 18.35 26.63
N ALA A 50 -15.68 17.64 25.51
CA ALA A 50 -15.71 16.20 25.50
C ALA A 50 -14.46 15.70 26.24
N ALA A 51 -14.38 15.98 27.54
CA ALA A 51 -13.51 15.28 28.45
C ALA A 51 -14.01 13.84 28.36
N SER A 52 -13.22 12.97 27.72
CA SER A 52 -13.49 11.54 27.77
C SER A 52 -13.55 11.16 29.25
N THR A 53 -14.75 10.99 29.80
CA THR A 53 -14.92 10.59 31.19
C THR A 53 -14.35 9.20 31.28
N ARG A 54 -13.12 9.06 31.81
CA ARG A 54 -12.54 7.73 32.03
C ARG A 54 -13.41 7.03 33.06
N PRO A 55 -13.85 5.79 32.81
CA PRO A 55 -14.57 5.04 33.81
C PRO A 55 -13.68 4.87 35.05
N SER A 56 -14.28 5.02 36.23
CA SER A 56 -13.58 4.89 37.52
C SER A 56 -13.16 3.45 37.82
N ALA A 57 -13.81 2.47 37.20
CA ALA A 57 -13.45 1.06 37.24
C ALA A 57 -13.80 0.37 35.92
N PHE A 58 -13.06 -0.67 35.57
CA PHE A 58 -13.29 -1.51 34.39
C PHE A 58 -13.17 -2.97 34.80
N PHE A 59 -14.21 -3.73 34.50
CA PHE A 59 -14.26 -5.18 34.71
C PHE A 59 -14.68 -5.80 33.39
N GLN A 60 -13.88 -6.72 32.89
CA GLN A 60 -14.14 -7.44 31.67
C GLN A 60 -14.22 -8.92 31.96
N TRP A 61 -15.23 -9.58 31.42
CA TRP A 61 -15.29 -11.02 31.34
C TRP A 61 -15.38 -11.39 29.87
N SER A 62 -14.60 -12.38 29.45
CA SER A 62 -14.62 -12.90 28.10
C SER A 62 -14.42 -14.40 28.11
N ALA A 63 -14.98 -15.08 27.11
CA ALA A 63 -14.67 -16.45 26.80
C ALA A 63 -14.13 -16.51 25.37
N THR A 64 -13.03 -17.22 25.17
CA THR A 64 -12.51 -17.54 23.84
C THR A 64 -12.84 -18.98 23.55
N ILE A 65 -13.48 -19.23 22.41
CA ILE A 65 -13.78 -20.57 21.91
C ILE A 65 -12.85 -20.82 20.73
N GLU A 66 -12.03 -21.84 20.83
CA GLU A 66 -11.00 -22.18 19.86
C GLU A 66 -11.23 -23.61 19.34
N CYS A 67 -11.11 -23.77 18.02
CA CYS A 67 -11.08 -25.05 17.35
C CYS A 67 -9.75 -25.13 16.60
N HIS A 68 -8.86 -26.01 17.04
CA HIS A 68 -7.54 -26.20 16.45
C HIS A 68 -7.61 -27.40 15.51
N PHE A 69 -7.46 -27.13 14.22
CA PHE A 69 -7.52 -28.14 13.16
C PHE A 69 -6.10 -28.54 12.75
N LEU A 70 -5.77 -29.82 12.90
CA LEU A 70 -4.50 -30.42 12.51
C LEU A 70 -4.79 -31.40 11.38
N ASN A 71 -4.20 -31.15 10.20
CA ASN A 71 -4.47 -31.91 8.97
C ASN A 71 -5.97 -31.96 8.62
N GLY A 72 -6.60 -30.79 8.52
CA GLY A 72 -8.05 -30.71 8.29
C GLY A 72 -8.83 -31.15 9.54
N THR A 73 -9.79 -32.05 9.36
CA THR A 73 -10.65 -32.57 10.46
C THR A 73 -10.16 -33.89 11.06
N GLU A 74 -8.97 -34.37 10.66
CA GLU A 74 -8.41 -35.64 11.18
C GLU A 74 -8.13 -35.56 12.68
N ARG A 75 -7.56 -34.43 13.13
CA ARG A 75 -7.28 -34.18 14.55
C ARG A 75 -7.78 -32.79 14.91
N VAL A 76 -8.77 -32.73 15.77
CA VAL A 76 -9.42 -31.48 16.18
C VAL A 76 -9.41 -31.37 17.69
N ARG A 77 -8.86 -30.27 18.19
CA ARG A 77 -8.87 -29.93 19.62
C ARG A 77 -9.79 -28.74 19.84
N PHE A 78 -10.74 -28.91 20.75
CA PHE A 78 -11.66 -27.86 21.18
C PHE A 78 -11.22 -27.32 22.54
N LEU A 79 -11.15 -26.00 22.63
CA LEU A 79 -10.68 -25.32 23.82
C LEU A 79 -11.57 -24.11 24.12
N VAL A 80 -12.06 -24.02 25.35
CA VAL A 80 -12.78 -22.84 25.84
C VAL A 80 -12.00 -22.24 26.98
N ARG A 81 -11.57 -20.98 26.84
CA ARG A 81 -10.83 -20.25 27.86
C ARG A 81 -11.71 -19.17 28.45
N HIS A 82 -11.93 -19.19 29.75
CA HIS A 82 -12.60 -18.11 30.45
C HIS A 82 -11.58 -17.15 31.06
N VAL A 83 -11.73 -15.87 30.75
CA VAL A 83 -10.80 -14.79 31.09
C VAL A 83 -11.54 -13.71 31.85
N TYR A 84 -10.98 -13.34 33.01
CA TYR A 84 -11.41 -12.18 33.78
C TYR A 84 -10.33 -11.10 33.68
N ASN A 85 -10.72 -9.93 33.17
CA ASN A 85 -9.85 -8.86 32.71
C ASN A 85 -8.84 -9.36 31.67
N ARG A 86 -7.64 -9.75 32.11
CA ARG A 86 -6.59 -10.32 31.27
C ARG A 86 -6.03 -11.63 31.82
N GLN A 87 -6.66 -12.16 32.87
CA GLN A 87 -6.25 -13.38 33.54
C GLN A 87 -7.22 -14.49 33.19
N GLN A 88 -6.72 -15.47 32.44
CA GLN A 88 -7.42 -16.75 32.30
C GLN A 88 -7.50 -17.41 33.68
N TYR A 89 -8.70 -17.85 34.06
CA TYR A 89 -8.92 -18.46 35.38
C TYR A 89 -9.38 -19.91 35.29
N VAL A 90 -10.07 -20.30 34.23
CA VAL A 90 -10.49 -21.69 33.99
C VAL A 90 -10.60 -21.94 32.50
N HIS A 91 -10.29 -23.16 32.07
CA HIS A 91 -10.52 -23.61 30.69
C HIS A 91 -11.09 -25.01 30.63
N PHE A 92 -11.79 -25.33 29.55
CA PHE A 92 -12.10 -26.71 29.15
C PHE A 92 -11.24 -27.06 27.95
N ASP A 93 -10.60 -28.23 27.98
CA ASP A 93 -9.80 -28.80 26.90
C ASP A 93 -10.38 -30.16 26.50
N SER A 94 -10.66 -30.37 25.21
CA SER A 94 -11.18 -31.65 24.72
C SER A 94 -10.23 -32.82 24.95
N ASP A 95 -8.92 -32.58 24.96
CA ASP A 95 -7.91 -33.63 25.19
C ASP A 95 -7.95 -34.11 26.66
N VAL A 96 -8.42 -33.26 27.58
CA VAL A 96 -8.57 -33.56 29.01
C VAL A 96 -10.01 -34.00 29.34
N GLY A 97 -11.00 -33.42 28.66
CA GLY A 97 -12.41 -33.74 28.81
C GLY A 97 -13.10 -33.16 30.04
N LEU A 98 -12.51 -32.17 30.72
CA LEU A 98 -13.07 -31.47 31.87
C LEU A 98 -12.52 -30.05 32.02
N PHE A 99 -13.13 -29.25 32.88
CA PHE A 99 -12.65 -27.90 33.21
C PHE A 99 -11.49 -27.94 34.21
N VAL A 100 -10.42 -27.24 33.90
CA VAL A 100 -9.20 -27.11 34.71
C VAL A 100 -9.04 -25.65 35.15
N ALA A 101 -8.77 -25.44 36.43
CA ALA A 101 -8.48 -24.11 36.96
C ALA A 101 -7.04 -23.70 36.62
N ASP A 102 -6.86 -22.52 36.05
CA ASP A 102 -5.56 -21.94 35.70
C ASP A 102 -5.06 -20.95 36.75
N ALA A 103 -5.94 -20.53 37.66
CA ALA A 103 -5.66 -19.65 38.78
C ALA A 103 -6.54 -20.03 39.98
N VAL A 104 -6.14 -19.59 41.17
CA VAL A 104 -6.90 -19.80 42.42
C VAL A 104 -8.35 -19.33 42.29
N LEU A 105 -8.58 -18.22 41.56
CA LEU A 105 -9.93 -17.70 41.27
C LEU A 105 -10.84 -18.73 40.58
N GLY A 106 -10.27 -19.62 39.76
CA GLY A 106 -11.03 -20.59 38.96
C GLY A 106 -11.23 -21.95 39.60
N GLU A 107 -10.68 -22.23 40.79
CA GLU A 107 -10.87 -23.53 41.45
C GLU A 107 -12.35 -23.83 41.73
N SER A 108 -13.08 -22.82 42.22
CA SER A 108 -14.52 -22.95 42.48
C SER A 108 -15.31 -23.09 41.18
N SER A 109 -14.94 -22.33 40.14
CA SER A 109 -15.56 -22.40 38.81
C SER A 109 -15.33 -23.76 38.14
N ALA A 110 -14.11 -24.31 38.18
CA ALA A 110 -13.80 -25.62 37.63
C ALA A 110 -14.61 -26.72 38.32
N LYS A 111 -14.67 -26.71 39.67
CA LYS A 111 -15.51 -27.66 40.43
C LYS A 111 -16.99 -27.52 40.06
N PHE A 112 -17.49 -26.30 39.96
CA PHE A 112 -18.88 -26.03 39.61
C PHE A 112 -19.23 -26.52 38.18
N PHE A 113 -18.41 -26.20 37.18
CA PHE A 113 -18.63 -26.67 35.81
C PHE A 113 -18.49 -28.19 35.70
N ASN A 114 -17.52 -28.79 36.38
CA ASN A 114 -17.34 -30.25 36.38
C ASN A 114 -18.45 -31.00 37.13
N SER A 115 -19.19 -30.34 38.03
CA SER A 115 -20.35 -30.94 38.69
C SER A 115 -21.61 -30.97 37.84
N GLN A 116 -21.64 -30.22 36.74
CA GLN A 116 -22.76 -30.11 35.82
C GLN A 116 -22.54 -31.02 34.60
N GLN A 117 -23.26 -32.15 34.60
CA GLN A 117 -23.10 -33.18 33.57
C GLN A 117 -23.45 -32.67 32.17
N ASP A 118 -24.52 -31.87 32.06
CA ASP A 118 -24.96 -31.25 30.82
C ASP A 118 -23.91 -30.29 30.23
N VAL A 119 -23.24 -29.52 31.09
CA VAL A 119 -22.13 -28.63 30.69
C VAL A 119 -20.95 -29.44 30.18
N LEU A 120 -20.54 -30.50 30.89
CA LEU A 120 -19.43 -31.35 30.47
C LEU A 120 -19.72 -32.08 29.15
N GLU A 121 -20.89 -32.69 29.02
CA GLU A 121 -21.29 -33.42 27.81
C GLU A 121 -21.34 -32.50 26.58
N LYS A 122 -21.90 -31.30 26.74
CA LYS A 122 -21.94 -30.31 25.64
C LYS A 122 -20.54 -29.90 25.19
N ASN A 123 -19.60 -29.69 26.11
CA ASN A 123 -18.23 -29.31 25.78
C ASN A 123 -17.43 -30.48 25.18
N ARG A 124 -17.63 -31.71 25.66
CA ARG A 124 -17.03 -32.92 25.07
C ARG A 124 -17.51 -33.16 23.64
N ALA A 125 -18.80 -32.91 23.39
CA ALA A 125 -19.38 -33.05 22.05
C ALA A 125 -19.08 -31.87 21.11
N ALA A 126 -18.46 -30.79 21.59
CA ALA A 126 -18.23 -29.58 20.81
C ALA A 126 -17.22 -29.77 19.67
N VAL A 127 -16.29 -30.73 19.78
CA VAL A 127 -15.40 -31.10 18.66
C VAL A 127 -16.23 -31.44 17.42
N GLU A 128 -17.23 -32.30 17.56
CA GLU A 128 -18.07 -32.72 16.45
C GLU A 128 -19.14 -31.67 16.12
N MET A 129 -19.94 -31.29 17.12
CA MET A 129 -21.13 -30.47 16.90
C MET A 129 -20.83 -29.01 16.56
N LEU A 130 -19.65 -28.51 16.94
CA LEU A 130 -19.27 -27.11 16.70
C LEU A 130 -18.06 -27.02 15.77
N CYS A 131 -16.93 -27.65 16.10
CA CYS A 131 -15.71 -27.46 15.31
C CYS A 131 -15.83 -28.07 13.92
N ASN A 132 -16.11 -29.37 13.82
CA ASN A 132 -16.22 -30.05 12.52
C ASN A 132 -17.35 -29.47 11.68
N TYR A 133 -18.53 -29.30 12.27
CA TYR A 133 -19.68 -28.66 11.59
C TYR A 133 -19.34 -27.28 11.01
N ASN A 134 -18.71 -26.40 11.79
CA ASN A 134 -18.34 -25.08 11.27
C ASN A 134 -17.20 -25.15 10.26
N TYR A 135 -16.25 -26.08 10.41
CA TYR A 135 -15.17 -26.25 9.45
C TYR A 135 -15.73 -26.58 8.05
N GLU A 136 -16.67 -27.51 7.95
CA GLU A 136 -17.30 -27.88 6.67
C GLU A 136 -17.97 -26.69 5.96
N ILE A 137 -18.60 -25.80 6.74
CA ILE A 137 -19.32 -24.63 6.21
C ILE A 137 -18.37 -23.48 5.86
N VAL A 138 -17.40 -23.22 6.73
CA VAL A 138 -16.62 -21.98 6.73
C VAL A 138 -15.28 -22.15 6.01
N ALA A 139 -14.66 -23.34 6.05
CA ALA A 139 -13.36 -23.59 5.42
C ALA A 139 -13.32 -23.26 3.91
N PRO A 140 -14.33 -23.58 3.08
CA PRO A 140 -14.31 -23.23 1.66
C PRO A 140 -14.19 -21.72 1.40
N LEU A 141 -14.70 -20.89 2.32
CA LEU A 141 -14.63 -19.44 2.22
C LEU A 141 -13.32 -18.90 2.82
N MET A 142 -12.93 -19.39 4.00
CA MET A 142 -11.81 -18.83 4.79
C MET A 142 -10.45 -19.36 4.36
N LEU A 143 -10.38 -20.55 3.77
CA LEU A 143 -9.14 -21.12 3.23
C LEU A 143 -8.94 -20.79 1.76
N LYS A 144 -9.80 -19.91 1.20
CA LYS A 144 -9.69 -19.47 -0.19
C LYS A 144 -8.41 -18.68 -0.38
N LYS A 145 -7.50 -19.25 -1.18
CA LYS A 145 -6.21 -18.65 -1.51
C LYS A 145 -6.39 -17.43 -2.40
N ARG A 146 -5.50 -16.44 -2.24
CA ARG A 146 -5.44 -15.22 -3.05
C ARG A 146 -4.02 -15.02 -3.57
N GLU A 147 -3.92 -14.78 -4.87
CA GLU A 147 -2.63 -14.57 -5.52
C GLU A 147 -2.01 -13.21 -5.15
N PRO A 148 -0.68 -13.16 -4.93
CA PRO A 148 0.02 -11.90 -4.68
C PRO A 148 0.08 -11.04 -5.94
N LYS A 149 0.02 -9.73 -5.73
CA LYS A 149 0.39 -8.71 -6.72
C LYS A 149 1.80 -8.22 -6.41
N VAL A 150 2.68 -8.32 -7.41
CA VAL A 150 4.09 -7.98 -7.29
C VAL A 150 4.38 -6.70 -8.06
N ARG A 151 5.08 -5.76 -7.43
CA ARG A 151 5.55 -4.52 -8.07
C ARG A 151 6.95 -4.21 -7.57
N ILE A 152 7.86 -3.89 -8.49
CA ILE A 152 9.19 -3.40 -8.14
C ILE A 152 9.23 -1.89 -8.32
N SER A 153 9.87 -1.17 -7.40
CA SER A 153 10.13 0.26 -7.56
C SER A 153 11.49 0.64 -6.98
N ALA A 154 12.14 1.59 -7.65
CA ALA A 154 13.33 2.27 -7.16
C ALA A 154 12.98 3.11 -5.93
N LEU A 155 13.72 2.94 -4.85
CA LEU A 155 13.65 3.79 -3.67
C LEU A 155 14.74 4.87 -3.76
N GLN A 156 14.32 6.13 -3.72
CA GLN A 156 15.26 7.26 -3.69
C GLN A 156 15.82 7.47 -2.29
N SER A 157 17.16 7.52 -2.18
CA SER A 157 17.85 7.86 -0.94
C SER A 157 18.16 9.35 -0.93
N GLY A 158 17.24 10.17 -0.40
CA GLY A 158 17.48 11.61 -0.20
C GLY A 158 17.68 12.42 -1.49
N SER A 159 18.55 13.44 -1.41
CA SER A 159 18.73 14.48 -2.44
C SER A 159 19.72 14.13 -3.57
N LEU A 160 20.25 12.90 -3.61
CA LEU A 160 21.11 12.45 -4.71
C LEU A 160 20.26 11.71 -5.77
N PRO A 161 20.53 11.88 -7.07
CA PRO A 161 19.77 11.22 -8.14
C PRO A 161 20.05 9.70 -8.28
N GLN A 162 20.91 9.11 -7.44
CA GLN A 162 21.17 7.68 -7.48
C GLN A 162 20.14 6.90 -6.65
N THR A 163 19.53 5.91 -7.30
CA THR A 163 18.72 4.91 -6.63
C THR A 163 19.67 3.91 -6.00
N ASP A 164 19.66 3.81 -4.66
CA ASP A 164 20.54 2.88 -3.93
C ASP A 164 19.78 1.67 -3.37
N ARG A 165 18.47 1.57 -3.63
CA ARG A 165 17.62 0.48 -3.15
C ARG A 165 16.50 0.17 -4.12
N LEU A 166 16.15 -1.12 -4.23
CA LEU A 166 14.95 -1.59 -4.94
C LEU A 166 13.98 -2.21 -3.95
N ALA A 167 12.70 -1.88 -4.08
CA ALA A 167 11.62 -2.41 -3.26
C ALA A 167 10.73 -3.34 -4.08
N CYS A 168 10.58 -4.59 -3.63
CA CYS A 168 9.57 -5.52 -4.13
C CYS A 168 8.37 -5.49 -3.18
N TYR A 169 7.29 -4.86 -3.64
CA TYR A 169 6.01 -4.81 -2.96
C TYR A 169 5.20 -6.04 -3.36
N VAL A 170 4.93 -6.92 -2.39
CA VAL A 170 4.10 -8.11 -2.58
C VAL A 170 2.84 -7.94 -1.74
N THR A 171 1.68 -7.88 -2.39
CA THR A 171 0.44 -7.41 -1.74
C THR A 171 -0.78 -8.25 -2.12
N GLY A 172 -1.79 -8.29 -1.24
CA GLY A 172 -3.11 -8.84 -1.55
C GLY A 172 -3.21 -10.36 -1.51
N PHE A 173 -2.21 -11.03 -0.93
CA PHE A 173 -2.15 -12.49 -0.89
C PHE A 173 -2.75 -13.09 0.39
N TYR A 174 -3.10 -14.37 0.33
CA TYR A 174 -3.57 -15.19 1.44
C TYR A 174 -3.37 -16.67 1.06
N PRO A 175 -2.86 -17.55 1.94
CA PRO A 175 -2.54 -17.38 3.38
C PRO A 175 -1.24 -16.57 3.63
N PRO A 176 -0.78 -16.34 4.89
CA PRO A 176 0.39 -15.48 5.13
C PRO A 176 1.74 -16.11 4.77
N GLU A 177 1.83 -17.44 4.66
CA GLU A 177 3.08 -18.13 4.32
C GLU A 177 3.49 -17.81 2.88
N ILE A 178 4.62 -17.13 2.72
CA ILE A 178 5.14 -16.65 1.44
C ILE A 178 6.67 -16.69 1.43
N GLU A 179 7.26 -16.91 0.26
CA GLU A 179 8.69 -16.84 0.05
C GLU A 179 8.98 -15.86 -1.10
N VAL A 180 9.92 -14.93 -0.85
CA VAL A 180 10.27 -13.86 -1.79
C VAL A 180 11.78 -13.81 -1.91
N LYS A 181 12.28 -13.95 -3.14
CA LYS A 181 13.70 -13.99 -3.48
C LYS A 181 14.05 -12.85 -4.43
N TRP A 182 15.24 -12.32 -4.26
CA TRP A 182 15.84 -11.40 -5.21
C TRP A 182 16.88 -12.11 -6.05
N PHE A 183 16.93 -11.79 -7.34
CA PHE A 183 18.01 -12.18 -8.23
C PHE A 183 18.58 -10.95 -8.89
N GLN A 184 19.91 -10.83 -8.90
CA GLN A 184 20.65 -9.83 -9.64
C GLN A 184 21.45 -10.55 -10.74
N ASN A 185 21.22 -10.18 -11.99
CA ASN A 185 21.90 -10.76 -13.16
C ASN A 185 21.85 -12.31 -13.20
N GLY A 186 20.74 -12.88 -12.71
CA GLY A 186 20.49 -14.33 -12.66
C GLY A 186 21.07 -15.06 -11.44
N GLN A 187 21.79 -14.37 -10.55
CA GLN A 187 22.27 -14.93 -9.28
C GLN A 187 21.35 -14.50 -8.13
N GLU A 188 21.04 -15.44 -7.22
CA GLU A 188 20.22 -15.15 -6.05
C GLU A 188 20.99 -14.26 -5.06
N GLU A 189 20.36 -13.16 -4.65
CA GLU A 189 20.90 -12.19 -3.69
C GLU A 189 20.22 -12.36 -2.34
N THR A 190 21.03 -12.52 -1.28
CA THR A 190 20.52 -12.71 0.10
C THR A 190 21.20 -11.79 1.10
N GLU A 191 22.47 -11.45 0.91
CA GLU A 191 23.24 -10.64 1.87
C GLU A 191 22.74 -9.19 1.95
N SER A 192 22.33 -8.62 0.81
CA SER A 192 21.87 -7.23 0.71
C SER A 192 20.35 -7.10 0.75
N VAL A 193 19.64 -8.16 1.18
CA VAL A 193 18.17 -8.22 1.19
C VAL A 193 17.63 -8.02 2.59
N VAL A 194 16.68 -7.11 2.73
CA VAL A 194 15.96 -6.82 3.97
C VAL A 194 14.47 -7.00 3.74
N SER A 195 13.84 -7.91 4.48
CA SER A 195 12.39 -8.12 4.47
C SER A 195 11.74 -7.50 5.70
N THR A 196 10.55 -6.92 5.53
CA THR A 196 9.67 -6.65 6.66
C THR A 196 9.01 -7.93 7.17
N ASP A 197 8.41 -7.87 8.35
CA ASP A 197 7.41 -8.86 8.77
C ASP A 197 6.22 -8.85 7.78
N VAL A 198 5.50 -9.98 7.71
CA VAL A 198 4.25 -10.08 6.97
C VAL A 198 3.16 -9.31 7.71
N ILE A 199 2.57 -8.32 7.05
CA ILE A 199 1.58 -7.40 7.65
C ILE A 199 0.18 -7.83 7.26
N GLN A 200 -0.71 -7.93 8.25
CA GLN A 200 -2.14 -8.19 8.03
C GLN A 200 -2.89 -6.88 7.75
N ASN A 201 -3.63 -6.83 6.64
CA ASN A 201 -4.34 -5.61 6.20
C ASN A 201 -5.69 -5.39 6.88
N GLY A 202 -6.25 -6.43 7.52
CA GLY A 202 -7.59 -6.41 8.11
C GLY A 202 -8.73 -6.71 7.13
N ASP A 203 -8.42 -7.00 5.87
CA ASP A 203 -9.39 -7.36 4.81
C ASP A 203 -9.22 -8.81 4.30
N TRP A 204 -8.64 -9.68 5.13
CA TRP A 204 -8.24 -11.06 4.77
C TRP A 204 -7.12 -11.16 3.75
N THR A 205 -6.31 -10.11 3.60
CA THR A 205 -5.08 -10.17 2.81
C THR A 205 -3.87 -9.74 3.63
N TYR A 206 -2.71 -10.15 3.13
CA TYR A 206 -1.41 -9.84 3.69
C TYR A 206 -0.57 -9.02 2.69
N GLN A 207 0.46 -8.39 3.21
CA GLN A 207 1.50 -7.73 2.41
C GLN A 207 2.87 -7.93 3.03
N VAL A 208 3.90 -7.92 2.20
CA VAL A 208 5.30 -7.93 2.62
C VAL A 208 6.11 -7.03 1.67
N LEU A 209 7.10 -6.33 2.22
CA LEU A 209 8.02 -5.50 1.48
C LEU A 209 9.42 -6.09 1.61
N VAL A 210 10.03 -6.43 0.48
CA VAL A 210 11.39 -6.99 0.42
C VAL A 210 12.28 -6.03 -0.35
N VAL A 211 13.24 -5.45 0.35
CA VAL A 211 14.13 -4.41 -0.16
C VAL A 211 15.50 -5.02 -0.46
N LEU A 212 16.03 -4.72 -1.64
CA LEU A 212 17.41 -5.02 -2.04
C LEU A 212 18.22 -3.73 -1.99
N GLU A 213 19.31 -3.72 -1.22
CA GLU A 213 20.29 -2.64 -1.23
C GLU A 213 21.26 -2.82 -2.40
N THR A 214 21.19 -1.93 -3.39
CA THR A 214 21.99 -2.03 -4.62
C THR A 214 21.96 -0.70 -5.37
N SER A 215 23.00 -0.38 -6.13
CA SER A 215 23.05 0.81 -6.98
C SER A 215 22.94 0.39 -8.46
N PRO A 216 21.72 0.36 -9.04
CA PRO A 216 21.51 -0.18 -10.38
C PRO A 216 22.31 0.53 -11.46
N ARG A 217 23.00 -0.24 -12.29
CA ARG A 217 23.77 0.24 -13.43
C ARG A 217 23.10 -0.15 -14.74
N HIS A 218 23.44 0.58 -15.79
CA HIS A 218 22.97 0.24 -17.13
C HIS A 218 23.42 -1.17 -17.52
N GLY A 219 22.46 -2.01 -17.92
CA GLY A 219 22.69 -3.40 -18.29
C GLY A 219 22.48 -4.40 -17.15
N ASP A 220 22.25 -3.93 -15.92
CA ASP A 220 21.82 -4.81 -14.83
C ASP A 220 20.37 -5.25 -15.02
N SER A 221 20.08 -6.46 -14.59
CA SER A 221 18.74 -7.05 -14.55
C SER A 221 18.43 -7.52 -13.14
N TYR A 222 17.26 -7.14 -12.63
CA TYR A 222 16.81 -7.51 -11.29
C TYR A 222 15.47 -8.23 -11.36
N VAL A 223 15.35 -9.34 -10.62
CA VAL A 223 14.12 -10.13 -10.57
C VAL A 223 13.69 -10.33 -9.13
N CYS A 224 12.44 -9.99 -8.83
CA CYS A 224 11.77 -10.42 -7.61
C CYS A 224 10.94 -11.67 -7.94
N GLN A 225 11.32 -12.81 -7.37
CA GLN A 225 10.61 -14.07 -7.50
C GLN A 225 9.76 -14.29 -6.25
N VAL A 226 8.48 -14.61 -6.45
CA VAL A 226 7.51 -14.84 -5.36
C VAL A 226 6.92 -16.24 -5.48
N GLU A 227 7.07 -17.00 -4.42
CA GLU A 227 6.50 -18.33 -4.22
C GLU A 227 5.42 -18.25 -3.14
N HIS A 228 4.24 -18.79 -3.44
CA HIS A 228 3.09 -18.71 -2.56
C HIS A 228 2.13 -19.87 -2.83
N ALA A 229 1.45 -20.37 -1.80
CA ALA A 229 0.59 -21.55 -1.91
C ALA A 229 -0.60 -21.41 -2.87
N SER A 230 -0.96 -20.18 -3.28
CA SER A 230 -1.99 -19.92 -4.30
C SER A 230 -1.49 -20.10 -5.73
N LEU A 231 -0.18 -20.15 -5.93
CA LEU A 231 0.47 -20.16 -7.23
C LEU A 231 0.90 -21.58 -7.58
N TRP A 232 0.72 -21.95 -8.85
CA TRP A 232 1.28 -23.19 -9.38
C TRP A 232 2.75 -23.03 -9.80
N LEU A 233 3.10 -21.84 -10.27
CA LEU A 233 4.46 -21.46 -10.66
C LEU A 233 4.84 -20.14 -9.97
N PRO A 234 6.12 -19.92 -9.64
CA PRO A 234 6.57 -18.67 -9.05
C PRO A 234 6.27 -17.47 -9.97
N ILE A 235 5.87 -16.35 -9.38
CA ILE A 235 5.78 -15.08 -10.13
C ILE A 235 7.17 -14.47 -10.19
N THR A 236 7.64 -14.17 -11.40
CA THR A 236 8.91 -13.45 -11.61
C THR A 236 8.61 -12.05 -12.13
N GLN A 237 8.88 -11.03 -11.31
CA GLN A 237 8.77 -9.64 -11.73
C GLN A 237 10.16 -9.12 -12.10
N LEU A 238 10.34 -8.79 -13.38
CA LEU A 238 11.56 -8.16 -13.88
C LEU A 238 11.53 -6.65 -13.61
N TRP A 239 12.69 -6.09 -13.29
CA TRP A 239 12.96 -4.66 -13.24
C TRP A 239 14.32 -4.36 -13.89
N GLU A 240 14.32 -3.35 -14.75
CA GLU A 240 15.52 -2.85 -15.43
C GLU A 240 15.65 -1.34 -15.16
N PRO A 241 16.87 -0.82 -14.93
CA PRO A 241 17.07 0.60 -14.72
C PRO A 241 16.69 1.39 -15.97
N LEU A 242 15.92 2.47 -15.79
CA LEU A 242 15.50 3.32 -16.89
C LEU A 242 16.71 3.99 -17.56
N VAL A 243 16.71 3.97 -18.90
CA VAL A 243 17.68 4.73 -19.70
C VAL A 243 17.37 6.21 -19.53
N ASP A 244 18.38 6.97 -19.10
CA ASP A 244 18.26 8.41 -18.89
C ASP A 244 18.01 9.12 -20.24
N GLU A 245 16.73 9.37 -20.53
CA GLU A 245 16.24 10.00 -21.76
C GLU A 245 16.72 11.45 -21.92
N GLY A 246 17.43 11.99 -20.91
CA GLY A 246 18.08 13.29 -20.93
C GLY A 246 19.25 13.39 -21.92
N ARG A 247 19.96 12.28 -22.20
CA ARG A 247 21.11 12.30 -23.14
C ARG A 247 20.69 12.40 -24.61
N SER A 248 19.52 11.84 -24.94
CA SER A 248 18.92 11.91 -26.29
C SER A 248 18.41 13.32 -26.63
N LYS A 249 17.78 14.00 -25.67
CA LYS A 249 17.23 15.36 -25.85
C LYS A 249 18.33 16.42 -26.05
N LEU A 250 19.51 16.23 -25.45
CA LEU A 250 20.66 17.12 -25.60
C LEU A 250 21.29 17.02 -27.00
N LEU A 251 21.35 15.83 -27.60
CA LEU A 251 21.86 15.61 -28.96
C LEU A 251 20.95 16.23 -30.04
N MET A 252 19.62 16.12 -29.88
CA MET A 252 18.67 16.76 -30.80
C MET A 252 18.65 18.28 -30.68
N GLY A 253 18.84 18.82 -29.47
CA GLY A 253 18.97 20.27 -29.25
C GLY A 253 20.24 20.87 -29.86
N VAL A 254 21.38 20.20 -29.67
CA VAL A 254 22.67 20.65 -30.23
C VAL A 254 22.70 20.55 -31.76
N GLY A 255 22.11 19.49 -32.33
CA GLY A 255 21.99 19.34 -33.79
C GLY A 255 21.19 20.46 -34.45
N GLY A 256 20.10 20.91 -33.82
CA GLY A 256 19.29 22.02 -34.30
C GLY A 256 20.00 23.38 -34.24
N ILE A 257 20.79 23.63 -33.20
CA ILE A 257 21.56 24.87 -33.04
C ILE A 257 22.68 24.95 -34.10
N VAL A 258 23.40 23.86 -34.33
CA VAL A 258 24.48 23.82 -35.33
C VAL A 258 23.92 24.04 -36.74
N LEU A 259 22.81 23.39 -37.09
CA LEU A 259 22.17 23.56 -38.39
C LEU A 259 21.66 25.00 -38.57
N GLY A 260 21.06 25.59 -37.52
CA GLY A 260 20.61 26.98 -37.51
C GLY A 260 21.75 27.97 -37.74
N LEU A 261 22.90 27.79 -37.09
CA LEU A 261 24.08 28.65 -37.26
C LEU A 261 24.65 28.56 -38.69
N ILE A 262 24.69 27.36 -39.28
CA ILE A 262 25.14 27.17 -40.68
C ILE A 262 24.22 27.93 -41.65
N CYS A 263 22.91 27.82 -41.48
CA CYS A 263 21.94 28.56 -42.29
C CYS A 263 22.08 30.07 -42.12
N LEU A 264 22.37 30.56 -40.92
CA LEU A 264 22.53 31.98 -40.63
C LEU A 264 23.79 32.55 -41.30
N VAL A 265 24.91 31.82 -41.24
CA VAL A 265 26.17 32.20 -41.92
C VAL A 265 26.00 32.19 -43.43
N LEU A 266 25.38 31.15 -44.00
CA LEU A 266 25.09 31.07 -45.44
C LEU A 266 24.15 32.20 -45.88
N GLY A 267 23.12 32.51 -45.10
CA GLY A 267 22.21 33.62 -45.37
C GLY A 267 22.90 34.98 -45.35
N LEU A 268 23.76 35.24 -44.35
CA LEU A 268 24.58 36.45 -44.26
C LEU A 268 25.54 36.57 -45.43
N PHE A 269 26.21 35.49 -45.83
CA PHE A 269 27.12 35.48 -46.97
C PHE A 269 26.39 35.85 -48.27
N LEU A 270 25.23 35.24 -48.53
CA LEU A 270 24.41 35.54 -49.71
C LEU A 270 23.87 36.97 -49.68
N PHE A 271 23.45 37.48 -48.51
CA PHE A 271 22.97 38.85 -48.35
C PHE A 271 24.06 39.91 -48.57
N LEU A 272 25.28 39.65 -48.09
CA LEU A 272 26.42 40.53 -48.33
C LEU A 272 26.89 40.46 -49.79
N HIS A 273 26.77 39.31 -50.44
CA HIS A 273 27.04 39.16 -51.87
C HIS A 273 25.98 39.87 -52.74
N SER A 274 24.70 39.85 -52.37
CA SER A 274 23.64 40.55 -53.12
C SER A 274 23.73 42.06 -52.99
N LYS A 275 24.19 42.58 -51.84
CA LYS A 275 24.54 44.00 -51.68
C LYS A 275 25.75 44.46 -52.50
N LYS A 276 26.56 43.53 -53.00
CA LYS A 276 27.71 43.85 -53.87
C LYS A 276 27.33 43.95 -55.36
N VAL A 277 26.08 43.60 -55.74
CA VAL A 277 25.62 43.56 -57.15
C VAL A 277 24.66 44.72 -57.50
N SER A 278 24.14 45.49 -56.53
CA SER A 278 23.16 46.56 -56.78
C SER A 278 23.75 47.98 -56.73
N GLY A 279 24.81 48.22 -57.51
CA GLY A 279 25.40 49.56 -57.65
C GLY A 279 25.96 49.85 -59.03
N GLN A 280 25.10 50.02 -60.05
CA GLN A 280 25.35 50.89 -61.21
C GLN A 280 24.04 51.11 -61.99
N CYS A 281 23.59 52.36 -62.13
CA CYS A 281 22.60 52.80 -63.13
C CYS A 281 23.24 53.91 -63.97
N ASP A 282 23.07 53.86 -65.30
CA ASP A 282 23.12 55.03 -66.18
C ASP A 282 22.15 54.81 -67.38
N PRO A 283 21.49 55.85 -67.93
CA PRO A 283 20.23 55.72 -68.69
C PRO A 283 20.33 55.98 -70.21
N THR A 284 19.15 55.87 -70.86
CA THR A 284 18.73 56.38 -72.21
C THR A 284 19.24 55.61 -73.44
N THR A 285 18.47 55.30 -74.51
CA THR A 285 17.22 55.82 -75.13
C THR A 285 16.65 54.75 -76.13
N PRO A 286 15.56 54.96 -76.94
CA PRO A 286 14.56 53.93 -77.21
C PRO A 286 14.42 53.50 -78.69
N GLY A 287 13.61 52.48 -78.95
CA GLY A 287 13.10 52.14 -80.29
C GLY A 287 12.53 50.72 -80.29
N ASN A 288 11.21 50.54 -80.27
CA ASN A 288 10.25 50.58 -81.37
C ASN A 288 9.90 49.18 -81.88
N VAL A 289 8.63 48.81 -81.62
CA VAL A 289 7.65 48.29 -82.59
C VAL A 289 7.77 46.84 -83.06
N SER A 290 6.55 46.32 -83.29
CA SER A 290 6.11 45.13 -84.04
C SER A 290 6.27 43.79 -83.32
N SER A 291 5.30 42.88 -83.24
CA SER A 291 3.86 42.76 -83.55
C SER A 291 3.67 41.27 -83.81
N SER A 292 2.53 40.69 -83.38
CA SER A 292 1.88 39.49 -83.97
C SER A 292 2.72 38.20 -84.02
N GLN A 293 2.29 37.05 -83.49
CA GLN A 293 0.95 36.46 -83.40
C GLN A 293 0.84 35.61 -82.14
#